data_AF-T0MGA2-F1
#
_entry.id   AF-T0MGA2-F1
#
_cell.length_a   1.000
_cell.length_b   1.000
_cell.length_c   1.000
_cell.angle_alpha   90.00
_cell.angle_beta   90.00
_cell.angle_gamma   90.00
#
_symmetry.space_group_name_H-M   'P 1'
#
loop_
_entity.id
_entity.type
_entity.pdbx_description
1 polymer ?
#
loop_
_entity_poly.entity_id
_entity_poly.type
_entity_poly.pdbx_seq_one_letter_code
_entity_poly.pdbx_strand_id
1 'polypeptide(L)'
;MKGKNEKSGENNHEQKTDTKNAINADEHDKNVANEEIKRCERFSALKAMLLSVDSSKELWPTDALKNILKRFERMPRGGWKMATDVFCNKFNDPITMKVFKKRAHDNLKNELGRSISNKIY
;
A
#
# COMPACT_ATOMS: atom_id res chain seq x y z
N MET A 1 36.10 -60.97 -41.49
CA MET A 1 35.12 -61.70 -40.65
C MET A 1 34.52 -60.72 -39.65
N LYS A 2 33.17 -60.69 -39.52
CA LYS A 2 32.31 -60.15 -38.41
C LYS A 2 32.74 -58.81 -37.75
N GLY A 3 31.96 -57.73 -37.69
CA GLY A 3 30.53 -57.48 -37.85
C GLY A 3 30.00 -56.63 -36.67
N LYS A 4 29.09 -55.67 -36.97
CA LYS A 4 28.11 -54.99 -36.06
C LYS A 4 28.68 -53.98 -35.03
N ASN A 5 28.02 -52.90 -34.61
CA ASN A 5 26.78 -52.17 -34.97
C ASN A 5 26.81 -50.81 -34.23
N GLU A 6 25.93 -49.91 -34.67
CA GLU A 6 25.71 -48.51 -34.29
C GLU A 6 25.27 -48.25 -32.83
N LYS A 7 25.46 -47.01 -32.33
CA LYS A 7 24.33 -46.13 -31.98
C LYS A 7 24.73 -44.66 -31.71
N SER A 8 24.07 -43.78 -32.46
CA SER A 8 23.86 -42.35 -32.24
C SER A 8 22.43 -42.13 -31.68
N GLY A 9 22.15 -40.94 -31.13
CA GLY A 9 20.82 -40.42 -30.78
C GLY A 9 20.70 -40.04 -29.29
N GLU A 10 20.79 -38.78 -28.89
CA GLU A 10 19.79 -37.68 -28.97
C GLU A 10 18.46 -37.92 -28.23
N ASN A 11 18.32 -37.13 -27.16
CA ASN A 11 17.20 -36.22 -26.85
C ASN A 11 15.78 -36.76 -26.69
N ASN A 12 15.26 -36.46 -25.48
CA ASN A 12 13.90 -36.03 -25.12
C ASN A 12 13.20 -36.97 -24.14
N HIS A 13 13.23 -36.56 -22.88
CA HIS A 13 12.47 -37.12 -21.78
C HIS A 13 11.03 -36.62 -21.88
N GLU A 14 10.14 -37.47 -22.39
CA GLU A 14 8.70 -37.36 -22.20
C GLU A 14 8.37 -37.48 -20.70
N GLN A 15 7.92 -36.38 -20.09
CA GLN A 15 7.15 -36.45 -18.86
C GLN A 15 5.68 -36.26 -19.19
N LYS A 16 4.99 -37.40 -19.20
CA LYS A 16 3.53 -37.50 -19.06
C LYS A 16 3.10 -36.77 -17.80
N THR A 17 2.14 -35.86 -17.92
CA THR A 17 1.29 -35.51 -16.79
C THR A 17 -0.17 -35.68 -17.21
N ASP A 18 -0.75 -36.71 -16.62
CA ASP A 18 -2.15 -37.05 -16.69
C ASP A 18 -3.04 -35.89 -16.26
N THR A 19 -4.05 -35.64 -17.09
CA THR A 19 -5.14 -34.71 -16.85
C THR A 19 -5.93 -35.14 -15.60
N LYS A 20 -5.99 -34.28 -14.57
CA LYS A 20 -7.07 -34.30 -13.57
C LYS A 20 -7.51 -32.88 -13.20
N ASN A 21 -8.69 -32.55 -13.72
CA ASN A 21 -9.74 -31.72 -13.16
C ASN A 21 -9.44 -30.26 -12.79
N ALA A 22 -9.91 -29.41 -13.69
CA ALA A 22 -10.44 -28.09 -13.40
C ALA A 22 -11.30 -28.08 -12.14
N ILE A 23 -11.08 -27.09 -11.27
CA ILE A 23 -12.07 -26.38 -10.44
C ILE A 23 -11.36 -25.09 -9.94
N ASN A 24 -11.94 -23.94 -10.30
CA ASN A 24 -11.79 -22.59 -9.70
C ASN A 24 -10.58 -21.71 -10.08
N ALA A 25 -10.48 -21.29 -11.35
CA ALA A 25 -9.69 -20.11 -11.75
C ALA A 25 -10.50 -18.80 -11.80
N ASP A 26 -11.85 -18.86 -11.71
CA ASP A 26 -12.75 -17.72 -12.01
C ASP A 26 -13.12 -16.85 -10.79
N GLU A 27 -12.84 -17.30 -9.56
CA GLU A 27 -13.15 -16.52 -8.33
C GLU A 27 -11.98 -15.67 -7.83
N HIS A 28 -10.74 -16.03 -8.17
CA HIS A 28 -9.55 -15.34 -7.67
C HIS A 28 -9.36 -13.97 -8.36
N ASP A 29 -9.64 -13.87 -9.66
CA ASP A 29 -9.55 -12.61 -10.42
C ASP A 29 -10.64 -11.59 -10.02
N LYS A 30 -11.86 -12.06 -9.77
CA LYS A 30 -12.97 -11.18 -9.33
C LYS A 30 -12.71 -10.60 -7.95
N ASN A 31 -12.04 -11.34 -7.07
CA ASN A 31 -11.67 -10.86 -5.73
C ASN A 31 -10.55 -9.79 -5.80
N VAL A 32 -9.51 -10.04 -6.61
CA VAL A 32 -8.42 -9.07 -6.80
C VAL A 32 -8.95 -7.75 -7.40
N ALA A 33 -9.77 -7.82 -8.44
CA ALA A 33 -10.38 -6.64 -9.06
C ALA A 33 -11.27 -5.87 -8.08
N ASN A 34 -12.07 -6.57 -7.27
CA ASN A 34 -12.93 -5.93 -6.27
C ASN A 34 -12.12 -5.24 -5.16
N GLU A 35 -11.01 -5.84 -4.72
CA GLU A 35 -10.11 -5.22 -3.74
C GLU A 35 -9.34 -4.02 -4.32
N GLU A 36 -9.04 -4.01 -5.62
CA GLU A 36 -8.45 -2.84 -6.30
C GLU A 36 -9.44 -1.69 -6.45
N ILE A 37 -10.68 -1.97 -6.81
CA ILE A 37 -11.76 -0.98 -6.88
C ILE A 37 -11.96 -0.32 -5.51
N LYS A 38 -12.15 -1.12 -4.46
CA LYS A 38 -12.28 -0.62 -3.07
C LYS A 38 -11.08 0.22 -2.65
N ARG A 39 -9.86 -0.14 -3.09
CA ARG A 39 -8.65 0.61 -2.78
C ARG A 39 -8.65 1.97 -3.48
N CYS A 40 -9.03 2.03 -4.74
CA CYS A 40 -9.13 3.27 -5.51
C CYS A 40 -10.19 4.21 -4.93
N GLU A 41 -11.34 3.67 -4.53
CA GLU A 41 -12.41 4.42 -3.86
C GLU A 41 -11.93 4.98 -2.51
N ARG A 42 -11.31 4.14 -1.67
CA ARG A 42 -10.75 4.58 -0.38
C ARG A 42 -9.67 5.65 -0.57
N PHE A 43 -8.85 5.54 -1.60
CA PHE A 43 -7.79 6.51 -1.91
C PHE A 43 -8.37 7.85 -2.39
N SER A 44 -9.44 7.80 -3.19
CA SER A 44 -10.19 8.99 -3.62
C SER A 44 -10.87 9.67 -2.43
N ALA A 45 -11.48 8.89 -1.55
CA ALA A 45 -12.10 9.37 -0.32
C ALA A 45 -11.07 10.00 0.65
N LEU A 46 -9.87 9.42 0.74
CA LEU A 46 -8.76 9.99 1.50
C LEU A 46 -8.34 11.35 0.94
N LYS A 47 -8.15 11.44 -0.39
CA LYS A 47 -7.75 12.70 -1.04
C LYS A 47 -8.79 13.80 -0.82
N ALA A 48 -10.07 13.49 -1.01
CA ALA A 48 -11.16 14.44 -0.78
C ALA A 48 -11.17 14.95 0.66
N MET A 49 -10.99 14.05 1.64
CA MET A 49 -10.91 14.42 3.05
C MET A 49 -9.71 15.31 3.36
N LEU A 50 -8.53 14.99 2.83
CA LEU A 50 -7.33 15.81 3.03
C LEU A 50 -7.56 17.23 2.50
N LEU A 51 -8.15 17.36 1.31
CA LEU A 51 -8.45 18.66 0.70
C LEU A 51 -9.48 19.46 1.50
N SER A 52 -10.45 18.80 2.16
CA SER A 52 -11.48 19.46 2.96
C SER A 52 -11.01 19.93 4.35
N VAL A 53 -9.81 19.54 4.81
CA VAL A 53 -9.32 19.99 6.13
C VAL A 53 -8.97 21.47 6.05
N ASP A 54 -9.76 22.29 6.74
CA ASP A 54 -9.53 23.73 6.86
C ASP A 54 -8.93 24.06 8.23
N SER A 55 -7.60 23.99 8.29
CA SER A 55 -6.80 24.27 9.47
C SER A 55 -5.56 25.05 9.07
N SER A 56 -4.96 25.77 10.02
CA SER A 56 -3.69 26.47 9.81
C SER A 56 -2.55 25.50 9.53
N LYS A 57 -1.48 25.98 8.88
CA LYS A 57 -0.29 25.18 8.50
C LYS A 57 0.27 24.33 9.65
N GLU A 58 0.25 24.84 10.87
CA GLU A 58 0.82 24.18 12.05
C GLU A 58 -0.07 23.04 12.58
N LEU A 59 -1.40 23.24 12.55
CA LEU A 59 -2.37 22.28 13.07
C LEU A 59 -2.80 21.26 12.03
N TRP A 60 -2.75 21.64 10.75
CA TRP A 60 -3.24 20.83 9.64
C TRP A 60 -2.71 19.39 9.62
N PRO A 61 -1.40 19.10 9.82
CA PRO A 61 -0.91 17.72 9.82
C PRO A 61 -1.59 16.85 10.89
N THR A 62 -1.91 17.44 12.04
CA THR A 62 -2.56 16.74 13.14
C THR A 62 -4.04 16.54 12.85
N ASP A 63 -4.75 17.59 12.42
CA ASP A 63 -6.17 17.52 12.13
C ASP A 63 -6.48 16.58 10.97
N ALA A 64 -5.63 16.59 9.94
CA ALA A 64 -5.68 15.63 8.85
C ALA A 64 -5.52 14.20 9.38
N LEU A 65 -4.54 13.95 10.25
CA LEU A 65 -4.35 12.62 10.83
C LEU A 65 -5.55 12.20 11.71
N LYS A 66 -6.11 13.09 12.53
CA LYS A 66 -7.31 12.82 13.33
C LYS A 66 -8.50 12.41 12.45
N ASN A 67 -8.75 13.15 11.37
CA ASN A 67 -9.84 12.83 10.44
C ASN A 67 -9.63 11.48 9.73
N ILE A 68 -8.39 11.17 9.36
CA ILE A 68 -8.04 9.89 8.75
C ILE A 68 -8.28 8.74 9.74
N LEU A 69 -7.80 8.86 10.98
CA LEU A 69 -7.99 7.84 12.00
C LEU A 69 -9.48 7.66 12.35
N LYS A 70 -10.26 8.75 12.36
CA LYS A 70 -11.71 8.69 12.61
C LYS A 70 -12.47 7.90 11.54
N ARG A 71 -12.05 7.96 10.27
CA ARG A 71 -12.76 7.30 9.16
C ARG A 71 -12.20 5.94 8.78
N PHE A 72 -10.88 5.79 8.84
CA PHE A 72 -10.18 4.60 8.33
C PHE A 72 -9.55 3.74 9.44
N GLU A 73 -9.66 4.16 10.71
CA GLU A 73 -9.04 3.57 11.92
C GLU A 73 -7.51 3.63 11.94
N ARG A 74 -6.88 3.61 10.77
CA ARG A 74 -5.43 3.68 10.54
C ARG A 74 -5.14 4.40 9.23
N MET A 75 -3.89 4.85 9.07
CA MET A 75 -3.44 5.44 7.80
C MET A 75 -3.48 4.39 6.66
N PRO A 76 -4.18 4.67 5.53
CA PRO A 76 -4.17 3.79 4.37
C PRO A 76 -2.76 3.63 3.75
N ARG A 77 -2.51 2.54 3.04
CA ARG A 77 -1.24 2.34 2.30
C ARG A 77 -1.05 3.46 1.29
N GLY A 78 0.13 4.09 1.29
CA GLY A 78 0.41 5.27 0.46
C GLY A 78 -0.21 6.58 0.97
N GLY A 79 -1.07 6.53 1.99
CA GLY A 79 -1.76 7.71 2.52
C GLY A 79 -0.81 8.75 3.13
N TRP A 80 0.30 8.32 3.73
CA TRP A 80 1.33 9.23 4.24
C TRP A 80 1.96 10.08 3.13
N LYS A 81 2.25 9.48 1.98
CA LYS A 81 2.82 10.19 0.84
C LYS A 81 1.79 11.21 0.33
N MET A 82 0.56 10.76 0.09
CA MET A 82 -0.53 11.64 -0.35
C MET A 82 -0.79 12.81 0.61
N ALA A 83 -0.85 12.56 1.92
CA ALA A 83 -1.06 13.61 2.92
C ALA A 83 0.09 14.63 2.92
N THR A 84 1.33 14.16 2.76
CA THR A 84 2.51 15.02 2.62
C THR A 84 2.41 15.87 1.35
N ASP A 85 2.07 15.26 0.20
CA ASP A 85 1.94 15.97 -1.07
C ASP A 85 0.83 17.03 -1.01
N VAL A 86 -0.33 16.70 -0.44
CA VAL A 86 -1.44 17.66 -0.25
C VAL A 86 -1.02 18.80 0.67
N PHE A 87 -0.32 18.52 1.77
CA PHE A 87 0.20 19.56 2.66
C PHE A 87 1.18 20.50 1.94
N CYS A 88 2.18 19.92 1.27
CA CYS A 88 3.19 20.67 0.53
C CYS A 88 2.53 21.59 -0.52
N ASN A 89 1.56 21.06 -1.27
CA ASN A 89 0.84 21.84 -2.27
C ASN A 89 -0.07 22.91 -1.66
N LYS A 90 -0.75 22.60 -0.54
CA LYS A 90 -1.69 23.52 0.11
C LYS A 90 -0.98 24.72 0.75
N PHE A 91 0.20 24.51 1.35
CA PHE A 91 0.91 25.54 2.11
C PHE A 91 2.20 26.02 1.44
N ASN A 92 2.49 25.55 0.22
CA ASN A 92 3.74 25.78 -0.50
C ASN A 92 4.98 25.52 0.40
N ASP A 93 4.92 24.46 1.21
CA ASP A 93 5.92 24.10 2.22
C ASP A 93 6.53 22.73 1.89
N PRO A 94 7.62 22.68 1.12
CA PRO A 94 8.23 21.42 0.72
C PRO A 94 8.89 20.76 1.93
N ILE A 95 8.21 19.78 2.52
CA ILE A 95 8.71 18.98 3.64
C ILE A 95 8.78 17.51 3.28
N THR A 96 9.68 16.79 3.95
CA THR A 96 9.76 15.34 3.79
C THR A 96 8.62 14.65 4.54
N MET A 97 8.26 13.45 4.09
CA MET A 97 7.27 12.61 4.78
C MET A 97 7.64 12.31 6.24
N LYS A 98 8.95 12.23 6.58
CA LYS A 98 9.42 12.04 7.96
C LYS A 98 9.05 13.23 8.84
N VAL A 99 9.27 14.45 8.34
CA VAL A 99 8.91 15.70 9.06
C VAL A 99 7.39 15.82 9.18
N PHE A 100 6.64 15.54 8.11
CA PHE A 100 5.18 15.56 8.14
C PHE A 100 4.63 14.59 9.20
N LYS A 101 5.10 13.33 9.22
CA LYS A 101 4.73 12.34 10.24
C LYS A 101 4.98 12.86 11.64
N LYS A 102 6.15 13.42 11.89
CA LYS A 102 6.50 13.98 13.20
C LYS A 102 5.49 15.07 13.60
N ARG A 103 5.25 16.06 12.73
CA ARG A 103 4.26 17.14 12.97
C ARG A 103 2.85 16.61 13.22
N ALA A 104 2.41 15.63 12.44
CA ALA A 104 1.10 15.01 12.59
C ALA A 104 0.93 14.32 13.95
N HIS A 105 1.99 13.71 14.46
CA HIS A 105 1.97 13.04 15.76
C HIS A 105 2.26 13.97 16.95
N ASP A 106 2.89 15.13 16.74
CA ASP A 106 3.34 15.97 17.84
C ASP A 106 2.18 16.57 18.65
N ASN A 107 1.11 17.06 18.01
CA ASN A 107 -0.06 17.58 18.74
C ASN A 107 -1.06 16.49 19.16
N LEU A 108 -0.99 15.29 18.56
CA LEU A 108 -1.78 14.13 18.98
C LEU A 108 -1.34 13.60 20.35
N LYS A 109 -0.07 13.82 20.73
CA LYS A 109 0.47 13.43 22.04
C LYS A 109 -0.13 14.22 23.21
N ASN A 110 -0.63 15.44 22.96
CA ASN A 110 -1.17 16.30 24.02
C ASN A 110 -2.57 15.87 24.48
N GLU A 111 -3.34 15.15 23.64
CA GLU A 111 -4.67 14.65 24.02
C GLU A 111 -4.65 13.22 24.62
N LEU A 112 -3.58 12.44 24.41
CA LEU A 112 -3.46 11.05 24.89
C LEU A 112 -2.37 10.83 25.97
N GLY A 113 -1.66 11.88 26.39
CA GLY A 113 -0.78 11.88 27.56
C GLY A 113 0.40 10.89 27.53
N ARG A 114 0.67 10.22 26.42
CA ARG A 114 1.82 9.31 26.28
C ARG A 114 2.64 9.65 25.05
N SER A 115 3.81 10.22 25.32
CA SER A 115 4.94 10.28 24.40
C SER A 115 5.29 8.86 23.97
N ILE A 116 5.03 8.52 22.71
CA ILE A 116 5.59 7.33 22.08
C ILE A 116 7.09 7.61 21.97
N SER A 117 7.87 6.99 22.85
CA SER A 117 9.33 7.05 22.83
C SER A 117 9.82 6.58 21.47
N ASN A 118 10.56 7.44 20.78
CA ASN A 118 11.31 7.08 19.59
C ASN A 118 12.39 6.05 19.98
N LYS A 119 12.04 4.77 20.04
CA LYS A 119 13.04 3.71 19.86
C LYS A 119 13.33 3.63 18.37
N ILE A 120 14.33 4.40 17.97
CA ILE A 120 15.07 4.21 16.73
C ILE A 120 15.73 2.83 16.84
N TYR A 121 15.59 2.02 15.79
CA TYR A 121 16.21 0.70 15.62
C TYR A 121 17.72 0.75 15.83
#